data_AF-A0A6G5ABB6-F1
#
_entry.id   AF-A0A6G5ABB6-F1
#
_cell.length_a   1.000
_cell.length_b   1.000
_cell.length_c   1.000
_cell.angle_alpha   90.00
_cell.angle_beta   90.00
_cell.angle_gamma   90.00
#
_symmetry.space_group_name_H-M   'P 1'
#
loop_
_entity.id
_entity.type
_entity.pdbx_description
1 polymer ?
#
loop_
_entity_poly.entity_id
_entity_poly.type
_entity_poly.pdbx_seq_one_letter_code
_entity_poly.pdbx_strand_id
1 'polypeptide(L)'
;MDEANVIRLIYLFAISHIIYIAAYINWYTAEKLNINTLIRKAYKQAVGLPNSNSNEKLFQLGLHNNLEELIEAQQIAQLERLASMRTGRCILDKLGINYHRQQGSKVSVLKMIKEKIQVPNLPKNMHPELNQGRRESRARTLLKAYGRD
;
A
#
# COMPACT_ATOMS: atom_id res chain seq x y z
N MET A 1 1.24 2.93 21.01
CA MET A 1 0.85 2.68 19.61
C MET A 1 0.96 1.18 19.41
N ASP A 2 -0.09 0.52 18.94
CA ASP A 2 -0.07 -0.94 18.71
C ASP A 2 0.98 -1.32 17.64
N GLU A 3 1.62 -2.49 17.77
CA GLU A 3 2.67 -2.98 16.88
C GLU A 3 2.19 -3.02 15.42
N ALA A 4 0.95 -3.50 15.21
CA ALA A 4 0.31 -3.53 13.90
C ALA A 4 0.16 -2.12 13.27
N ASN A 5 -0.07 -1.10 14.09
CA ASN A 5 -0.17 0.28 13.62
C ASN A 5 1.19 0.85 13.23
N VAL A 6 2.26 0.52 13.97
CA VAL A 6 3.63 0.93 13.62
C VAL A 6 4.07 0.27 12.32
N ILE A 7 3.80 -1.02 12.14
CA ILE A 7 4.09 -1.76 10.90
C ILE A 7 3.35 -1.13 9.72
N ARG A 8 2.06 -0.81 9.87
CA ARG A 8 1.28 -0.10 8.84
C ARG A 8 1.88 1.25 8.51
N LEU A 9 2.35 1.98 9.51
CA LEU A 9 2.98 3.29 9.31
C LEU A 9 4.27 3.15 8.49
N ILE A 10 5.14 2.19 8.81
CA ILE A 10 6.34 1.92 8.01
C ILE A 10 5.97 1.51 6.58
N TYR A 11 4.95 0.68 6.42
CA TYR A 11 4.49 0.29 5.09
C TYR A 11 4.03 1.51 4.28
N LEU A 12 3.21 2.37 4.87
CA LEU A 12 2.65 3.56 4.23
C LEU A 12 3.70 4.63 3.90
N PHE A 13 4.73 4.81 4.74
CA PHE A 13 5.73 5.86 4.55
C PHE A 13 6.99 5.39 3.82
N ALA A 14 7.53 4.21 4.14
CA ALA A 14 8.78 3.73 3.55
C ALA A 14 8.53 2.78 2.38
N ILE A 15 7.78 1.70 2.63
CA ILE A 15 7.66 0.60 1.66
C ILE A 15 6.88 1.04 0.42
N SER A 16 5.81 1.82 0.57
CA SER A 16 5.03 2.37 -0.54
C SER A 16 5.89 3.17 -1.55
N HIS A 17 6.81 4.00 -1.05
CA HIS A 17 7.72 4.80 -1.87
C HIS A 17 8.76 3.93 -2.56
N ILE A 18 9.30 2.93 -1.84
CA ILE A 18 10.22 1.95 -2.43
C ILE A 18 9.52 1.21 -3.57
N ILE A 19 8.32 0.66 -3.34
CA ILE A 19 7.56 -0.11 -4.34
C ILE A 19 7.28 0.73 -5.59
N TYR A 20 6.86 1.99 -5.41
CA TYR A 20 6.49 2.88 -6.51
C TYR A 20 7.61 3.01 -7.54
N ILE A 21 8.86 3.10 -7.08
CA ILE A 21 10.03 3.25 -7.93
C ILE A 21 10.58 1.88 -8.34
N ALA A 22 10.67 0.95 -7.39
CA ALA A 22 11.38 -0.30 -7.57
C ALA A 22 10.81 -1.19 -8.68
N ALA A 23 9.50 -1.12 -8.93
CA ALA A 23 8.87 -1.94 -9.95
C ALA A 23 9.29 -1.60 -11.40
N TYR A 24 9.90 -0.43 -11.62
CA TYR A 24 10.18 0.11 -12.96
C TYR A 24 11.67 0.35 -13.24
N ILE A 25 12.57 0.04 -12.28
CA ILE A 25 14.01 0.20 -12.44
C ILE A 25 14.66 -1.16 -12.71
N ASN A 26 15.68 -1.17 -13.58
CA ASN A 26 16.57 -2.31 -13.75
C ASN A 26 17.60 -2.32 -12.62
N TRP A 27 17.41 -3.20 -11.64
CA TRP A 27 18.25 -3.28 -10.46
C TRP A 27 19.47 -4.17 -10.66
N TYR A 28 20.63 -3.70 -10.22
CA TYR A 28 21.81 -4.55 -10.02
C TYR A 28 21.68 -5.36 -8.71
N THR A 29 22.29 -6.54 -8.66
CA THR A 29 22.22 -7.44 -7.49
C THR A 29 22.66 -6.77 -6.19
N ALA A 30 23.72 -5.96 -6.24
CA ALA A 30 24.20 -5.21 -5.09
C ALA A 30 23.19 -4.16 -4.59
N GLU A 31 22.50 -3.47 -5.50
CA GLU A 31 21.48 -2.49 -5.14
C GLU A 31 20.26 -3.15 -4.50
N LYS A 32 19.81 -4.29 -5.04
CA LYS A 32 18.74 -5.09 -4.43
C LYS A 32 19.10 -5.47 -2.99
N LEU A 33 20.33 -5.89 -2.74
CA LEU A 33 20.80 -6.25 -1.40
C LEU A 33 20.79 -5.05 -0.44
N ASN A 34 21.18 -3.87 -0.92
CA ASN A 34 21.14 -2.63 -0.15
C ASN A 34 19.70 -2.27 0.26
N ILE A 35 18.76 -2.30 -0.70
CA ILE A 35 17.36 -2.01 -0.42
C ILE A 35 16.75 -3.04 0.54
N ASN A 36 17.01 -4.34 0.35
CA ASN A 36 16.57 -5.38 1.28
C ASN A 36 17.12 -5.14 2.70
N THR A 37 18.35 -4.62 2.82
CA THR A 37 18.91 -4.25 4.12
C THR A 37 18.20 -3.06 4.74
N LEU A 38 17.82 -2.04 3.96
CA LEU A 38 17.00 -0.92 4.43
C LEU A 38 15.62 -1.36 4.88
N ILE A 39 14.95 -2.23 4.12
CA ILE A 39 13.65 -2.82 4.48
C ILE A 39 13.76 -3.54 5.84
N ARG A 40 14.72 -4.47 5.98
CA ARG A 40 14.94 -5.20 7.24
C ARG A 40 15.19 -4.26 8.42
N LYS A 41 16.03 -3.23 8.24
CA LYS A 41 16.31 -2.24 9.28
C LYS A 41 15.04 -1.50 9.68
N ALA A 42 14.24 -1.02 8.72
CA ALA A 42 12.98 -0.33 9.01
C ALA A 42 12.04 -1.22 9.85
N TYR A 43 11.84 -2.47 9.44
CA TYR A 43 10.98 -3.40 10.17
C TYR A 43 11.51 -3.78 11.56
N LYS A 44 12.83 -3.99 11.70
CA LYS A 44 13.45 -4.21 13.03
C LYS A 44 13.21 -3.02 13.95
N GLN A 45 13.37 -1.80 13.45
CA GLN A 45 13.09 -0.59 14.21
C GLN A 45 11.61 -0.46 14.59
N ALA A 46 10.68 -0.84 13.70
CA ALA A 46 9.24 -0.86 13.98
C ALA A 46 8.88 -1.69 15.21
N VAL A 47 9.48 -2.88 15.30
CA VAL A 47 9.17 -3.90 16.32
C VAL A 47 10.09 -3.73 17.55
N GLY A 48 10.96 -2.72 17.57
CA GLY A 48 11.89 -2.48 18.67
C GLY A 48 13.04 -3.51 18.77
N LEU A 49 13.37 -4.18 17.67
CA LEU A 49 14.45 -5.15 17.60
C LEU A 49 15.80 -4.47 17.26
N PRO A 50 16.90 -4.88 17.92
CA PRO A 50 18.23 -4.44 17.53
C PRO A 50 18.58 -4.83 16.10
N ASN A 51 19.37 -4.00 15.41
CA ASN A 51 19.82 -4.28 14.04
C ASN A 51 20.66 -5.56 13.94
N SER A 52 21.31 -5.98 15.03
CA SER A 52 22.12 -7.20 15.16
C SER A 52 21.33 -8.51 15.22
N ASN A 53 20.00 -8.47 15.41
CA ASN A 53 19.19 -9.69 15.46
C ASN A 53 19.25 -10.50 14.15
N SER A 54 19.02 -11.82 14.23
CA SER A 54 19.02 -12.71 13.05
C SER A 54 18.00 -12.24 12.00
N ASN A 55 18.47 -12.15 10.76
CA ASN A 55 17.61 -11.82 9.62
C ASN A 55 16.74 -13.01 9.21
N GLU A 56 17.22 -14.25 9.37
CA GLU A 56 16.46 -15.46 9.08
C GLU A 56 15.22 -15.55 9.98
N LYS A 57 15.39 -15.33 11.28
CA LYS A 57 14.26 -15.33 12.22
C LYS A 57 13.26 -14.22 11.92
N LEU A 58 13.74 -13.02 11.56
CA LEU A 58 12.85 -11.93 11.16
C LEU A 58 12.02 -12.28 9.92
N PHE A 59 12.66 -12.90 8.92
CA PHE A 59 11.98 -13.35 7.70
C PHE A 59 10.95 -14.44 8.00
N GLN A 60 11.26 -15.40 8.88
CA GLN A 60 10.33 -16.44 9.31
C GLN A 60 9.08 -15.92 10.03
N LEU A 61 9.13 -14.73 10.63
CA LEU A 61 7.94 -14.10 11.23
C LEU A 61 6.95 -13.60 10.18
N GLY A 62 7.33 -13.51 8.90
CA GLY A 62 6.47 -13.01 7.83
C GLY A 62 6.12 -11.53 7.95
N LEU A 63 6.92 -10.76 8.70
CA LEU A 63 6.66 -9.35 8.98
C LEU A 63 6.91 -8.44 7.77
N HIS A 64 7.80 -8.85 6.87
CA HIS A 64 8.17 -8.06 5.70
C HIS A 64 8.42 -8.95 4.49
N ASN A 65 8.16 -8.40 3.31
CA ASN A 65 8.53 -9.01 2.05
C ASN A 65 9.92 -8.53 1.60
N ASN A 66 10.60 -9.32 0.79
CA ASN A 66 11.82 -8.90 0.10
C ASN A 66 11.48 -8.01 -1.11
N LEU A 67 12.47 -7.27 -1.61
CA LEU A 67 12.29 -6.35 -2.72
C LEU A 67 11.73 -7.04 -3.98
N GLU A 68 12.16 -8.26 -4.28
CA GLU A 68 11.70 -8.99 -5.47
C GLU A 68 10.22 -9.35 -5.37
N GLU A 69 9.78 -9.84 -4.22
CA GLU A 69 8.37 -10.13 -3.93
C GLU A 69 7.52 -8.85 -4.03
N LEU A 70 8.04 -7.73 -3.55
CA LEU A 70 7.38 -6.42 -3.65
C LEU A 70 7.26 -5.94 -5.10
N ILE A 71 8.32 -6.10 -5.90
CA ILE A 71 8.33 -5.76 -7.33
C ILE A 71 7.32 -6.63 -8.07
N GLU A 72 7.37 -7.94 -7.85
CA GLU A 72 6.47 -8.90 -8.47
C GLU A 72 5.01 -8.58 -8.13
N ALA A 73 4.69 -8.39 -6.85
CA ALA A 73 3.35 -8.05 -6.40
C ALA A 73 2.83 -6.77 -7.08
N GLN A 74 3.69 -5.74 -7.21
CA GLN A 74 3.33 -4.49 -7.86
C GLN A 74 3.12 -4.66 -9.38
N GLN A 75 3.99 -5.44 -10.05
CA GLN A 75 3.87 -5.71 -11.48
C GLN A 75 2.62 -6.52 -11.80
N ILE A 76 2.31 -7.54 -11.00
CA ILE A 76 1.08 -8.31 -11.11
C ILE A 76 -0.14 -7.40 -10.96
N ALA A 77 -0.17 -6.53 -9.94
CA ALA A 77 -1.27 -5.60 -9.73
C ALA A 77 -1.47 -4.65 -10.93
N GLN A 78 -0.40 -4.20 -11.57
CA GLN A 78 -0.49 -3.38 -12.79
C GLN A 78 -1.02 -4.18 -13.98
N LEU A 79 -0.57 -5.42 -14.17
CA LEU A 79 -1.07 -6.30 -15.22
C LEU A 79 -2.56 -6.61 -15.04
N GLU A 80 -2.99 -6.92 -13.81
CA GLU A 80 -4.41 -7.10 -13.49
C GLU A 80 -5.24 -5.86 -13.82
N ARG A 81 -4.74 -4.68 -13.44
CA ARG A 81 -5.40 -3.40 -13.73
C ARG A 81 -5.52 -3.19 -15.24
N LEU A 82 -4.44 -3.38 -16.00
CA LEU A 82 -4.45 -3.21 -17.45
C LEU A 82 -5.41 -4.19 -18.13
N ALA A 83 -5.39 -5.46 -17.74
CA ALA A 83 -6.29 -6.48 -18.28
C ALA A 83 -7.77 -6.18 -17.97
N SER A 84 -8.06 -5.49 -16.86
CA SER A 84 -9.44 -5.10 -16.51
C SER A 84 -10.02 -4.01 -17.42
N MET A 85 -9.18 -3.16 -18.03
CA MET A 85 -9.60 -2.00 -18.82
C MET A 85 -9.51 -2.27 -20.33
N ARG A 86 -10.44 -1.71 -21.12
CA ARG A 86 -10.41 -1.85 -22.60
C ARG A 86 -9.13 -1.27 -23.20
N THR A 87 -8.75 -0.07 -22.77
CA THR A 87 -7.51 0.59 -23.22
C THR A 87 -6.27 -0.17 -22.77
N GLY A 88 -6.27 -0.69 -21.53
CA GLY A 88 -5.17 -1.51 -21.01
C GLY A 88 -4.97 -2.80 -21.79
N ARG A 89 -6.04 -3.52 -22.15
CA ARG A 89 -5.96 -4.71 -23.04
C ARG A 89 -5.32 -4.38 -24.39
N CYS A 90 -5.76 -3.29 -25.03
CA CYS A 90 -5.16 -2.85 -26.30
C CYS A 90 -3.64 -2.56 -26.16
N ILE A 91 -3.19 -2.02 -25.03
CA ILE A 91 -1.75 -1.81 -24.77
C ILE A 91 -1.03 -3.16 -24.64
N LEU A 92 -1.59 -4.10 -23.87
CA LEU A 92 -1.01 -5.43 -23.68
C LEU A 92 -0.91 -6.19 -25.01
N ASP A 93 -1.95 -6.15 -25.84
CA ASP A 93 -1.99 -6.77 -27.17
C ASP A 93 -0.90 -6.19 -28.08
N LYS A 94 -0.73 -4.85 -28.09
CA LYS A 94 0.32 -4.18 -28.87
C LYS A 94 1.75 -4.54 -28.44
N LEU A 95 1.95 -4.80 -27.15
CA LEU A 95 3.23 -5.22 -26.59
C LEU A 95 3.44 -6.74 -26.70
N GLY A 96 2.46 -7.51 -27.20
CA GLY A 96 2.52 -8.97 -27.26
C GLY A 96 2.49 -9.64 -25.88
N ILE A 97 2.01 -8.96 -24.84
CA ILE A 97 1.97 -9.47 -23.47
C ILE A 97 0.66 -10.21 -23.24
N ASN A 98 0.74 -11.54 -23.24
CA ASN A 98 -0.41 -12.40 -22.94
C ASN A 98 -0.57 -12.59 -21.44
N TYR A 99 -1.35 -11.73 -20.79
CA TYR A 99 -1.68 -11.86 -19.36
C TYR A 99 -3.07 -12.47 -19.15
N HIS A 100 -3.10 -13.66 -18.55
CA HIS A 100 -4.31 -14.29 -18.08
C HIS A 100 -4.59 -13.81 -16.66
N ARG A 101 -5.77 -13.22 -16.44
CA ARG A 101 -6.14 -12.69 -15.12
C ARG A 101 -6.04 -13.80 -14.08
N GLN A 102 -5.23 -13.59 -13.04
CA GLN A 102 -5.03 -14.56 -11.97
C GLN A 102 -6.27 -14.66 -11.07
N GLN A 103 -7.02 -13.57 -10.91
CA GLN A 103 -8.27 -13.53 -10.18
C GLN A 103 -9.48 -13.84 -11.07
N GLY A 104 -10.46 -14.56 -10.53
CA GLY A 104 -11.71 -14.88 -11.22
C GLY A 104 -12.54 -13.65 -11.62
N SER A 105 -13.66 -13.89 -12.31
CA SER A 105 -14.62 -12.82 -12.61
C SER A 105 -15.11 -12.18 -11.31
N LYS A 106 -14.83 -10.88 -11.13
CA LYS A 106 -15.38 -10.12 -10.01
C LYS A 106 -16.90 -10.11 -10.11
N VAL A 107 -17.58 -10.62 -9.09
CA VAL A 107 -19.05 -10.59 -9.00
C VAL A 107 -19.46 -9.30 -8.29
N SER A 108 -20.56 -8.69 -8.72
CA SER A 108 -21.13 -7.54 -8.02
C SER A 108 -21.50 -7.93 -6.59
N VAL A 109 -21.01 -7.18 -5.61
CA VAL A 109 -21.41 -7.36 -4.21
C VAL A 109 -22.94 -7.23 -4.11
N LEU A 110 -23.59 -8.17 -3.39
CA LEU A 110 -25.03 -8.17 -3.18
C LEU A 110 -25.50 -6.83 -2.63
N LYS A 111 -26.67 -6.36 -3.12
CA LYS A 111 -27.24 -5.06 -2.73
C LYS A 111 -27.37 -4.90 -1.21
N MET A 112 -27.82 -5.96 -0.54
CA MET A 112 -27.95 -6.01 0.93
C MET A 112 -26.62 -5.73 1.67
N ILE A 113 -25.48 -6.15 1.11
CA ILE A 113 -24.16 -5.87 1.70
C ILE A 113 -23.76 -4.43 1.40
N LYS A 114 -23.96 -3.95 0.17
CA LYS A 114 -23.64 -2.57 -0.22
C LYS A 114 -24.37 -1.54 0.65
N GLU A 115 -25.65 -1.77 0.95
CA GLU A 115 -26.47 -0.89 1.79
C GLU A 115 -25.99 -0.83 3.26
N LYS A 116 -25.30 -1.87 3.75
CA LYS A 116 -24.70 -1.88 5.09
C LYS A 116 -23.36 -1.13 5.16
N ILE A 117 -22.69 -0.91 4.04
CA ILE A 117 -21.43 -0.16 3.99
C ILE A 117 -21.76 1.34 3.92
N GLN A 118 -21.77 2.00 5.08
CA GLN A 118 -21.92 3.45 5.15
C GLN A 118 -20.55 4.13 5.01
N VAL A 119 -20.25 4.66 3.82
CA VAL A 119 -19.08 5.51 3.59
C VAL A 119 -19.55 6.97 3.62
N PRO A 120 -19.12 7.80 4.59
CA PRO A 120 -19.46 9.21 4.59
C PRO A 120 -18.81 9.90 3.38
N ASN A 121 -19.55 10.83 2.77
CA ASN A 121 -19.03 11.61 1.66
C ASN A 121 -17.76 12.37 2.05
N LEU A 122 -16.80 12.43 1.11
CA LEU A 122 -15.61 13.26 1.28
C LEU A 122 -16.03 14.73 1.51
N PRO A 123 -15.41 15.42 2.48
CA PRO A 123 -15.75 16.81 2.78
C PRO A 123 -15.43 17.70 1.59
N LYS A 124 -16.43 18.47 1.15
CA LYS A 124 -16.29 19.45 0.07
C LYS A 124 -15.79 20.80 0.62
N ASN A 125 -15.14 21.61 -0.22
CA ASN A 125 -14.68 22.97 0.13
C ASN A 125 -13.74 23.02 1.35
N MET A 126 -12.64 22.28 1.28
CA MET A 126 -11.65 22.15 2.37
C MET A 126 -10.31 22.84 2.07
N HIS A 127 -10.31 23.88 1.21
CA HIS A 127 -9.08 24.61 0.90
C HIS A 127 -8.42 25.17 2.18
N PRO A 128 -7.09 25.05 2.35
CA PRO A 128 -6.40 25.39 3.60
C PRO A 128 -6.65 26.82 4.09
N GLU A 129 -6.57 27.79 3.18
CA GLU A 129 -6.71 29.22 3.48
C GLU A 129 -8.17 29.67 3.38
N LEU A 130 -8.78 29.55 2.19
CA LEU A 130 -10.16 30.00 1.93
C LEU A 130 -11.25 29.35 2.80
N ASN A 131 -11.02 28.19 3.40
CA ASN A 131 -12.01 27.46 4.19
C ASN A 131 -11.51 27.10 5.60
N GLN A 132 -10.59 27.87 6.17
CA GLN A 132 -9.99 27.59 7.48
C GLN A 132 -11.02 27.30 8.58
N GLY A 133 -12.05 28.14 8.74
CA GLY A 133 -13.09 27.94 9.77
C GLY A 133 -13.87 26.62 9.63
N ARG A 134 -14.10 26.15 8.39
CA ARG A 134 -14.73 24.84 8.14
C ARG A 134 -13.81 23.69 8.54
N ARG A 135 -12.52 23.83 8.27
CA ARG A 135 -11.50 22.84 8.67
C ARG A 135 -11.41 22.73 10.19
N GLU A 136 -11.38 23.86 10.90
CA GLU A 136 -11.34 23.89 12.36
C GLU A 136 -12.61 23.32 13.01
N SER A 137 -13.79 23.71 12.51
CA SER A 137 -15.06 23.15 12.96
C SER A 137 -15.09 21.63 12.78
N ARG A 138 -14.69 21.13 11.61
CA ARG A 138 -14.60 19.69 11.34
C ARG A 138 -13.60 18.99 12.24
N ALA A 139 -12.42 19.57 12.46
CA ALA A 139 -11.42 19.02 13.37
C ALA A 139 -11.99 18.88 14.79
N ARG A 140 -12.71 19.90 15.30
CA ARG A 140 -13.41 19.83 16.59
C ARG A 140 -14.48 18.75 16.62
N THR A 141 -15.28 18.60 15.56
CA THR A 141 -16.29 17.54 15.47
C THR A 141 -15.66 16.15 15.47
N LEU A 142 -14.59 15.94 14.70
CA LEU A 142 -13.86 14.66 14.66
C LEU A 142 -13.22 14.35 16.02
N LEU A 143 -12.59 15.34 16.65
CA LEU A 143 -12.00 15.19 17.99
C LEU A 143 -13.08 14.86 19.04
N LYS A 144 -14.25 15.49 18.96
CA LYS A 144 -15.37 15.18 19.87
C LYS A 144 -15.94 13.78 19.65
N ALA A 145 -16.02 13.34 18.39
CA ALA A 145 -16.62 12.06 18.02
C ALA A 145 -15.68 10.87 18.26
N TYR A 146 -14.37 11.04 18.05
CA TYR A 146 -13.39 9.94 18.01
C TYR A 146 -12.12 10.20 18.85
N GLY A 147 -11.98 11.34 19.50
CA GLY A 147 -10.75 11.72 20.23
C GLY A 147 -10.64 11.18 21.65
N ARG A 148 -11.44 10.19 22.03
CA ARG A 148 -11.43 9.56 23.37
C ARG A 148 -11.03 8.08 23.36
N ASP A 149 -10.49 7.60 22.24
CA ASP A 149 -9.72 6.35 22.16
C ASP A 149 -8.22 6.66 22.09
#